data_AF-A0A2D5FGF5-F1
#
_entry.id   AF-A0A2D5FGF5-F1
#
_cell.length_a   1.000
_cell.length_b   1.000
_cell.length_c   1.000
_cell.angle_alpha   90.00
_cell.angle_beta   90.00
_cell.angle_gamma   90.00
#
_symmetry.space_group_name_H-M   'P 1'
#
loop_
_entity.id
_entity.type
_entity.pdbx_description
1 polymer ?
#
loop_
_entity_poly.entity_id
_entity_poly.type
_entity_poly.pdbx_seq_one_letter_code
_entity_poly.pdbx_strand_id
1 'polypeptide(L)'
;MHTVRMVTMTMRRTVAAGLRPPGRFTVRKRRPSRIRHITTMKRLSMSTRSRLLAVALLLLAGCGEWGHDHADEVHDDHGPEPLVYTHYSGSAELFVEFPPLVAGQGSRALAHFTHLADFSPVTRGSVDVLLEQEGRTVARFRVEAPVRDGLFTPVITPREAGRFQLRFVLTSPQGSSSHDLGEVSVFASGEQVVPQRAPEQGEISYLKEQQWEGHFATEVVAQRGMRPAVPGFATVLAPADGGAAVLAPEDGHVASGRLAAAGDTVAAGDVLAFLVPRLGAGADLGTARVALQRARSEKALRQQDVERLQDLLELGAVPERRLFEARQALTVAESELAAASARLEQLHSGGDGSGFALRAPVAGEIVEARARPGAFVNAGDAVFRIATPERRWLEVRVAEHFAPMLPSASGAWLETGDDEPVLLDQSTGARIVQVATAIDPESRTASLTLEYPTTGGPALIGARHAARVFVDRTSPGLAVPRTALVDDGGREVVFVQTSGETFSRRVVETGMRDHRWVEVLSGVQAGERVVSEGAYYIRLAAAGGDDLGHGHAH
;
A
#
# COMPACT_ATOMS: atom_id res chain seq x y z
N MET A 1 39.15 1.38 -47.86
CA MET A 1 38.93 2.83 -48.05
C MET A 1 38.30 3.39 -46.79
N HIS A 2 38.92 4.41 -46.18
CA HIS A 2 38.50 5.24 -45.03
C HIS A 2 38.34 4.49 -43.69
N THR A 3 39.25 4.46 -42.71
CA THR A 3 40.24 5.40 -42.10
C THR A 3 39.64 6.48 -41.17
N VAL A 4 40.21 6.56 -39.94
CA VAL A 4 40.33 7.70 -39.00
C VAL A 4 39.24 7.74 -37.88
N ARG A 5 39.48 7.88 -36.56
CA ARG A 5 40.65 8.28 -35.72
C ARG A 5 40.52 7.77 -34.27
N MET A 6 41.63 7.27 -33.70
CA MET A 6 41.91 7.24 -32.26
C MET A 6 42.37 8.62 -31.78
N VAL A 7 42.02 9.00 -30.55
CA VAL A 7 42.75 10.02 -29.78
C VAL A 7 43.03 9.49 -28.36
N THR A 8 44.25 9.01 -28.20
CA THR A 8 44.97 8.90 -26.91
C THR A 8 45.50 10.28 -26.52
N MET A 9 45.36 10.65 -25.25
CA MET A 9 46.08 11.79 -24.68
C MET A 9 46.74 11.40 -23.36
N THR A 10 48.06 11.38 -23.40
CA THR A 10 48.99 11.15 -22.29
C THR A 10 49.37 12.50 -21.71
N MET A 11 49.38 12.68 -20.38
CA MET A 11 50.38 13.56 -19.77
C MET A 11 50.64 13.23 -18.30
N ARG A 12 51.94 13.11 -18.00
CA ARG A 12 52.55 12.96 -16.68
C ARG A 12 52.72 14.33 -16.01
N ARG A 13 52.78 14.26 -14.67
CA ARG A 13 53.86 14.79 -13.78
C ARG A 13 53.62 16.08 -12.96
N THR A 14 53.76 15.88 -11.64
CA THR A 14 54.53 16.66 -10.63
C THR A 14 53.79 17.66 -9.70
N VAL A 15 53.57 17.17 -8.47
CA VAL A 15 53.85 17.75 -7.13
C VAL A 15 54.13 19.26 -7.01
N ALA A 16 53.35 19.94 -6.16
CA ALA A 16 53.83 21.00 -5.25
C ALA A 16 52.88 21.18 -4.04
N ALA A 17 53.48 21.55 -2.92
CA ALA A 17 52.97 21.54 -1.55
C ALA A 17 51.91 22.61 -1.20
N GLY A 18 51.13 22.35 -0.15
CA GLY A 18 50.24 23.33 0.47
C GLY A 18 49.57 22.80 1.73
N LEU A 19 50.28 22.85 2.86
CA LEU A 19 49.72 22.65 4.21
C LEU A 19 48.68 23.74 4.55
N ARG A 20 47.49 23.34 5.00
CA ARG A 20 46.55 24.16 5.79
C ARG A 20 45.98 23.31 6.95
N PRO A 21 45.79 23.90 8.15
CA PRO A 21 45.36 23.15 9.34
C PRO A 21 43.84 22.95 9.39
N PRO A 22 43.33 21.94 10.12
CA PRO A 22 41.90 21.74 10.28
C PRO A 22 41.32 22.64 11.38
N GLY A 23 40.16 23.24 11.07
CA GLY A 23 39.35 24.03 11.99
C GLY A 23 38.76 23.19 13.12
N ARG A 24 38.77 23.76 14.33
CA ARG A 24 38.07 23.26 15.52
C ARG A 24 36.56 23.30 15.29
N PHE A 25 35.92 22.14 15.25
CA PHE A 25 34.47 22.00 15.47
C PHE A 25 34.20 21.79 16.97
N THR A 26 33.44 22.71 17.56
CA THR A 26 32.97 22.68 18.94
C THR A 26 31.74 21.76 19.05
N VAL A 27 31.88 20.68 19.81
CA VAL A 27 30.79 19.74 20.14
C VAL A 27 29.97 20.31 21.30
N ARG A 28 28.71 20.68 21.04
CA ARG A 28 27.73 21.10 22.05
C ARG A 28 27.09 19.85 22.69
N LYS A 29 27.61 19.39 23.84
CA LYS A 29 27.00 18.34 24.67
C LYS A 29 25.65 18.81 25.23
N ARG A 30 24.54 18.19 24.80
CA ARG A 30 23.25 18.25 25.53
C ARG A 30 23.23 17.18 26.61
N ARG A 31 22.99 17.59 27.86
CA ARG A 31 22.74 16.71 29.02
C ARG A 31 21.32 16.12 28.95
N PRO A 32 21.08 14.90 29.46
CA PRO A 32 19.73 14.36 29.61
C PRO A 32 19.08 14.84 30.92
N SER A 33 17.82 15.29 30.85
CA SER A 33 17.00 15.58 32.03
C SER A 33 16.38 14.29 32.57
N ARG A 34 16.62 14.03 33.85
CA ARG A 34 15.95 13.00 34.65
C ARG A 34 14.57 13.52 35.04
N ILE A 35 13.50 12.81 34.66
CA ILE A 35 12.17 12.97 35.25
C ILE A 35 12.07 11.99 36.43
N ARG A 36 11.91 12.54 37.64
CA ARG A 36 11.66 11.77 38.87
C ARG A 36 10.15 11.61 39.05
N HIS A 37 9.76 10.39 39.39
CA HIS A 37 8.48 10.05 40.00
C HIS A 37 8.23 10.91 41.25
N ILE A 38 7.04 11.49 41.37
CA ILE A 38 6.47 11.92 42.64
C ILE A 38 5.08 11.28 42.76
N THR A 39 5.03 10.23 43.58
CA THR A 39 3.82 9.67 44.17
C THR A 39 3.45 10.55 45.36
N THR A 40 2.24 11.09 45.43
CA THR A 40 1.68 11.56 46.71
C THR A 40 0.18 11.36 46.73
N MET A 41 -0.22 10.41 47.58
CA MET A 41 -1.60 10.21 48.04
C MET A 41 -2.08 11.44 48.83
N LYS A 42 -3.33 11.84 48.61
CA LYS A 42 -4.16 12.43 49.67
C LYS A 42 -5.61 12.00 49.49
N ARG A 43 -6.06 11.13 50.39
CA ARG A 43 -7.47 10.93 50.73
C ARG A 43 -7.98 12.19 51.41
N LEU A 44 -9.23 12.57 51.13
CA LEU A 44 -10.16 13.10 52.12
C LEU A 44 -11.60 12.87 51.63
N SER A 45 -12.35 12.17 52.47
CA SER A 45 -13.76 11.84 52.34
C SER A 45 -14.64 12.88 53.04
N MET A 46 -15.95 12.69 52.88
CA MET A 46 -17.09 13.28 53.61
C MET A 46 -17.58 14.63 53.10
N SER A 47 -18.87 14.98 53.14
CA SER A 47 -20.15 14.27 53.07
C SER A 47 -21.24 15.36 53.19
N THR A 48 -22.37 15.12 52.54
CA THR A 48 -23.74 15.48 52.98
C THR A 48 -24.23 16.94 53.09
N ARG A 49 -25.36 17.15 52.41
CA ARG A 49 -26.68 17.67 52.86
C ARG A 49 -27.17 19.03 52.35
N SER A 50 -28.20 18.90 51.51
CA SER A 50 -29.35 19.77 51.23
C SER A 50 -29.94 20.55 52.42
N ARG A 51 -30.54 21.70 52.10
CA ARG A 51 -31.89 22.21 52.50
C ARG A 51 -32.07 23.61 51.87
N LEU A 52 -32.97 23.82 50.90
CA LEU A 52 -34.41 24.18 51.03
C LEU A 52 -34.70 25.33 52.00
N LEU A 53 -35.15 26.48 51.47
CA LEU A 53 -36.33 27.20 51.98
C LEU A 53 -36.84 28.27 51.00
N ALA A 54 -38.12 28.19 50.67
CA ALA A 54 -38.94 29.24 50.06
C ALA A 54 -39.76 29.96 51.14
N VAL A 55 -40.01 31.27 51.00
CA VAL A 55 -41.13 31.98 51.65
C VAL A 55 -41.60 33.11 50.74
N ALA A 56 -42.92 33.28 50.70
CA ALA A 56 -43.73 34.06 49.78
C ALA A 56 -44.27 35.38 50.39
N LEU A 57 -44.55 36.33 49.49
CA LEU A 57 -45.71 37.25 49.36
C LEU A 57 -46.17 38.25 50.47
N LEU A 58 -46.77 39.35 49.94
CA LEU A 58 -47.72 40.36 50.49
C LEU A 58 -47.07 41.68 51.01
N LEU A 59 -47.45 42.94 50.66
CA LEU A 59 -48.62 43.58 49.99
C LEU A 59 -48.30 45.02 49.48
N LEU A 60 -49.02 45.41 48.42
CA LEU A 60 -49.69 46.70 48.11
C LEU A 60 -48.94 48.04 47.87
N ALA A 61 -49.16 48.51 46.63
CA ALA A 61 -49.76 49.80 46.21
C ALA A 61 -48.96 51.12 46.33
N GLY A 62 -48.69 51.70 45.17
CA GLY A 62 -48.39 53.13 44.98
C GLY A 62 -48.28 53.45 43.48
N CYS A 63 -49.33 54.04 42.91
CA CYS A 63 -49.37 54.47 41.51
C CYS A 63 -48.36 55.59 41.23
N GLY A 64 -47.75 55.52 40.04
CA GLY A 64 -46.97 56.59 39.43
C GLY A 64 -46.79 56.26 37.96
N GLU A 65 -47.63 56.86 37.12
CA GLU A 65 -47.54 56.88 35.65
C GLU A 65 -46.11 57.08 35.16
N TRP A 66 -45.70 56.29 34.17
CA TRP A 66 -45.01 56.71 32.94
C TRP A 66 -45.14 55.58 31.93
N GLY A 67 -45.94 55.82 30.89
CA GLY A 67 -46.20 54.87 29.82
C GLY A 67 -44.98 54.70 28.92
N HIS A 68 -44.68 53.44 28.61
CA HIS A 68 -44.04 53.04 27.36
C HIS A 68 -44.67 51.70 26.96
N ASP A 69 -45.74 51.79 26.16
CA ASP A 69 -46.19 50.67 25.34
C ASP A 69 -45.07 50.36 24.35
N HIS A 70 -44.37 49.25 24.55
CA HIS A 70 -43.70 48.58 23.46
C HIS A 70 -44.77 47.72 22.78
N ALA A 71 -45.37 48.28 21.73
CA ALA A 71 -45.99 47.45 20.71
C ALA A 71 -44.90 46.53 20.18
N ASP A 72 -45.09 45.23 20.34
CA ASP A 72 -44.35 44.20 19.63
C ASP A 72 -44.67 44.36 18.13
N GLU A 73 -43.97 45.27 17.46
CA GLU A 73 -43.79 45.23 16.01
C GLU A 73 -42.88 44.03 15.72
N VAL A 74 -43.51 42.88 15.53
CA VAL A 74 -42.91 41.79 14.75
C VAL A 74 -42.74 42.34 13.34
N HIS A 75 -41.55 42.86 13.07
CA HIS A 75 -41.07 43.03 11.70
C HIS A 75 -40.82 41.63 11.13
N ASP A 76 -41.86 41.00 10.60
CA ASP A 76 -41.72 39.94 9.60
C ASP A 76 -41.22 40.61 8.30
N ASP A 77 -39.94 41.00 8.30
CA ASP A 77 -39.21 41.33 7.06
C ASP A 77 -38.74 40.03 6.39
N HIS A 78 -39.69 39.12 6.16
CA HIS A 78 -39.46 37.95 5.34
C HIS A 78 -39.76 38.34 3.90
N GLY A 79 -38.76 38.98 3.26
CA GLY A 79 -38.68 38.94 1.80
C GLY A 79 -38.80 37.49 1.32
N PRO A 80 -39.26 37.27 0.08
CA PRO A 80 -39.46 35.92 -0.42
C PRO A 80 -38.17 35.09 -0.34
N GLU A 81 -38.27 33.87 0.19
CA GLU A 81 -37.13 32.95 0.25
C GLU A 81 -36.55 32.71 -1.16
N PRO A 82 -35.21 32.69 -1.30
CA PRO A 82 -34.58 32.43 -2.57
C PRO A 82 -34.86 31.00 -3.02
N LEU A 83 -35.07 30.82 -4.32
CA LEU A 83 -35.13 29.50 -4.92
C LEU A 83 -33.72 28.93 -5.01
N VAL A 84 -33.52 27.75 -4.41
CA VAL A 84 -32.23 27.05 -4.38
C VAL A 84 -32.32 25.78 -5.20
N TYR A 85 -31.40 25.60 -6.14
CA TYR A 85 -31.30 24.40 -6.97
C TYR A 85 -29.89 23.84 -6.98
N THR A 86 -29.80 22.51 -6.99
CA THR A 86 -28.56 21.79 -7.24
C THR A 86 -28.78 20.80 -8.37
N HIS A 87 -27.95 20.87 -9.41
CA HIS A 87 -28.07 20.00 -10.57
C HIS A 87 -26.71 19.49 -11.03
N TYR A 88 -26.63 18.18 -11.27
CA TYR A 88 -25.43 17.51 -11.78
C TYR A 88 -25.59 17.18 -13.27
N SER A 89 -24.66 17.67 -14.07
CA SER A 89 -24.46 17.19 -15.43
C SER A 89 -23.44 16.04 -15.44
N GLY A 90 -23.02 15.58 -16.63
CA GLY A 90 -21.94 14.60 -16.75
C GLY A 90 -20.54 15.14 -16.41
N SER A 91 -20.34 16.46 -16.37
CA SER A 91 -19.01 17.09 -16.23
C SER A 91 -18.92 18.19 -15.17
N ALA A 92 -20.04 18.76 -14.77
CA ALA A 92 -20.11 19.84 -13.77
C ALA A 92 -21.33 19.71 -12.86
N GLU A 93 -21.19 20.22 -11.65
CA GLU A 93 -22.26 20.54 -10.70
C GLU A 93 -22.61 22.03 -10.82
N LEU A 94 -23.90 22.34 -10.77
CA LEU A 94 -24.44 23.68 -10.60
C LEU A 94 -25.15 23.74 -9.25
N PHE A 95 -24.69 24.63 -8.37
CA PHE A 95 -25.46 25.11 -7.23
C PHE A 95 -25.89 26.54 -7.53
N VAL A 96 -27.18 26.84 -7.47
CA VAL A 96 -27.67 28.19 -7.78
C VAL A 96 -28.77 28.60 -6.84
N GLU A 97 -28.66 29.83 -6.36
CA GLU A 97 -29.71 30.51 -5.59
C GLU A 97 -30.13 31.81 -6.28
N PHE A 98 -31.43 32.08 -6.34
CA PHE A 98 -31.94 33.33 -6.89
C PHE A 98 -33.31 33.70 -6.29
N PRO A 99 -33.60 35.00 -6.11
CA PRO A 99 -34.94 35.44 -5.76
C PRO A 99 -35.99 34.97 -6.79
N PRO A 100 -37.25 34.76 -6.38
CA PRO A 100 -38.32 34.40 -7.30
C PRO A 100 -38.37 35.32 -8.52
N LEU A 101 -38.67 34.73 -9.67
CA LEU A 101 -38.69 35.45 -10.93
C LEU A 101 -39.98 36.26 -11.05
N VAL A 102 -39.87 37.57 -11.27
CA VAL A 102 -41.02 38.48 -11.49
C VAL A 102 -40.89 39.13 -12.87
N ALA A 103 -41.98 39.16 -13.63
CA ALA A 103 -41.99 39.75 -14.96
C ALA A 103 -41.57 41.23 -14.93
N GLY A 104 -40.60 41.59 -15.77
CA GLY A 104 -40.04 42.94 -15.86
C GLY A 104 -38.99 43.29 -14.80
N GLN A 105 -38.76 42.43 -13.81
CA GLN A 105 -37.76 42.64 -12.76
C GLN A 105 -36.54 41.72 -12.95
N GLY A 106 -35.35 42.25 -12.73
CA GLY A 106 -34.11 41.48 -12.81
C GLY A 106 -33.86 40.71 -11.51
N SER A 107 -33.83 39.39 -11.59
CA SER A 107 -33.42 38.51 -10.50
C SER A 107 -31.95 38.12 -10.68
N ARG A 108 -31.09 38.53 -9.75
CA ARG A 108 -29.67 38.15 -9.77
C ARG A 108 -29.54 36.74 -9.19
N ALA A 109 -29.04 35.82 -9.99
CA ALA A 109 -28.71 34.47 -9.53
C ALA A 109 -27.25 34.39 -9.10
N LEU A 110 -26.99 33.67 -8.02
CA LEU A 110 -25.64 33.31 -7.56
C LEU A 110 -25.42 31.86 -7.98
N ALA A 111 -24.77 31.66 -9.13
CA ALA A 111 -24.58 30.35 -9.75
C ALA A 111 -23.14 29.88 -9.57
N HIS A 112 -22.92 28.92 -8.67
CA HIS A 112 -21.65 28.27 -8.44
C HIS A 112 -21.53 27.03 -9.31
N PHE A 113 -20.48 26.97 -10.12
CA PHE A 113 -20.13 25.81 -10.92
C PHE A 113 -18.88 25.13 -10.39
N THR A 114 -18.97 23.80 -10.24
CA THR A 114 -17.87 22.93 -9.80
C THR A 114 -17.62 21.86 -10.85
N HIS A 115 -16.36 21.62 -11.21
CA HIS A 115 -15.97 20.53 -12.10
C HIS A 115 -16.10 19.18 -11.38
N LEU A 116 -16.81 18.22 -11.96
CA LEU A 116 -17.01 16.91 -11.31
C LEU A 116 -15.80 15.97 -11.39
N ALA A 117 -14.81 16.31 -12.22
CA ALA A 117 -13.60 15.51 -12.38
C ALA A 117 -12.66 15.62 -11.18
N ASP A 118 -12.59 16.80 -10.56
CA ASP A 118 -11.65 17.13 -9.49
C ASP A 118 -12.25 17.99 -8.37
N PHE A 119 -13.56 18.27 -8.44
CA PHE A 119 -14.30 19.11 -7.50
C PHE A 119 -13.77 20.54 -7.35
N SER A 120 -13.02 21.02 -8.35
CA SER A 120 -12.50 22.40 -8.38
C SER A 120 -13.53 23.41 -8.93
N PRO A 121 -13.44 24.69 -8.53
CA PRO A 121 -14.30 25.73 -9.08
C PRO A 121 -14.03 25.98 -10.57
N VAL A 122 -15.07 26.31 -11.33
CA VAL A 122 -14.90 26.75 -12.71
C VAL A 122 -14.32 28.18 -12.74
N THR A 123 -13.06 28.31 -13.17
CA THR A 123 -12.33 29.59 -13.15
C THR A 123 -12.45 30.41 -14.45
N ARG A 124 -12.86 29.78 -15.56
CA ARG A 124 -12.97 30.42 -16.88
C ARG A 124 -14.11 29.82 -17.69
N GLY A 125 -14.79 30.67 -18.46
CA GLY A 125 -15.87 30.27 -19.34
C GLY A 125 -17.03 31.26 -19.31
N SER A 126 -18.06 30.99 -20.08
CA SER A 126 -19.30 31.76 -20.10
C SER A 126 -20.50 30.90 -19.72
N VAL A 127 -21.53 31.54 -19.18
CA VAL A 127 -22.79 30.91 -18.79
C VAL A 127 -23.94 31.58 -19.54
N ASP A 128 -24.76 30.77 -20.18
CA ASP A 128 -26.04 31.17 -20.76
C ASP A 128 -27.18 30.63 -19.92
N VAL A 129 -28.07 31.52 -19.46
CA VAL A 129 -29.33 31.18 -18.81
C VAL A 129 -30.44 31.29 -19.84
N LEU A 130 -31.14 30.19 -20.08
CA LEU A 130 -32.19 30.06 -21.08
C LEU A 130 -33.54 29.90 -20.37
N LEU A 131 -34.51 30.71 -20.75
CA LEU A 131 -35.93 30.48 -20.45
C LEU A 131 -36.58 29.91 -21.70
N GLU A 132 -37.20 28.74 -21.57
CA GLU A 132 -37.88 28.05 -22.66
C GLU A 132 -39.37 27.90 -22.39
N GLN A 133 -40.18 28.12 -23.42
CA GLN A 133 -41.63 27.92 -23.38
C GLN A 133 -42.04 27.14 -24.63
N GLU A 134 -42.82 26.07 -24.46
CA GLU A 134 -43.25 25.19 -25.57
C GLU A 134 -42.08 24.66 -26.43
N GLY A 135 -40.92 24.40 -25.80
CA GLY A 135 -39.73 23.89 -26.48
C GLY A 135 -38.95 24.93 -27.30
N ARG A 136 -39.25 26.23 -27.15
CA ARG A 136 -38.51 27.32 -27.78
C ARG A 136 -37.89 28.23 -26.72
N THR A 137 -36.63 28.63 -26.94
CA THR A 137 -35.98 29.66 -26.12
C THR A 137 -36.63 31.01 -26.35
N VAL A 138 -37.29 31.54 -25.31
CA VAL A 138 -37.97 32.85 -25.33
C VAL A 138 -37.10 33.97 -24.76
N ALA A 139 -36.14 33.64 -23.90
CA ALA A 139 -35.15 34.59 -23.39
C ALA A 139 -33.81 33.91 -23.13
N ARG A 140 -32.72 34.67 -23.29
CA ARG A 140 -31.34 34.25 -23.05
C ARG A 140 -30.57 35.35 -22.33
N PHE A 141 -29.92 35.00 -21.23
CA PHE A 141 -29.10 35.91 -20.43
C PHE A 141 -27.69 35.35 -20.33
N ARG A 142 -26.69 36.12 -20.76
CA ARG A 142 -25.31 35.65 -20.84
C ARG A 142 -24.40 36.37 -19.86
N VAL A 143 -23.50 35.61 -19.25
CA VAL A 143 -22.35 36.09 -18.48
C VAL A 143 -21.08 35.53 -19.11
N GLU A 144 -20.14 36.40 -19.50
CA GLU A 144 -18.94 36.00 -20.25
C GLU A 144 -17.80 35.45 -19.37
N ALA A 145 -17.83 35.73 -18.05
CA ALA A 145 -16.80 35.32 -17.11
C ALA A 145 -17.34 35.25 -15.67
N PRO A 146 -16.77 34.39 -14.81
CA PRO A 146 -17.11 34.37 -13.40
C PRO A 146 -16.62 35.65 -12.68
N VAL A 147 -17.35 36.06 -11.63
CA VAL A 147 -16.98 37.23 -10.79
C VAL A 147 -15.85 36.87 -9.81
N ARG A 148 -15.83 35.62 -9.37
CA ARG A 148 -14.80 34.96 -8.57
C ARG A 148 -14.81 33.48 -8.93
N ASP A 149 -13.76 32.75 -8.58
CA ASP A 149 -13.63 31.33 -8.94
C ASP A 149 -14.92 30.56 -8.63
N GLY A 150 -15.49 29.94 -9.68
CA GLY A 150 -16.73 29.17 -9.62
C GLY A 150 -18.04 29.98 -9.60
N LEU A 151 -18.06 31.27 -9.20
CA LEU A 151 -19.29 32.06 -9.11
C LEU A 151 -19.56 32.88 -10.38
N PHE A 152 -20.72 32.63 -10.98
CA PHE A 152 -21.31 33.44 -12.04
C PHE A 152 -22.56 34.15 -11.51
N THR A 153 -22.77 35.41 -11.90
CA THR A 153 -23.91 36.21 -11.42
C THR A 153 -24.83 36.71 -12.55
N PRO A 154 -25.53 35.83 -13.29
CA PRO A 154 -26.46 36.25 -14.32
C PRO A 154 -27.65 36.99 -13.71
N VAL A 155 -28.12 38.02 -14.42
CA VAL A 155 -29.36 38.74 -14.07
C VAL A 155 -30.45 38.26 -15.03
N ILE A 156 -31.42 37.53 -14.50
CA ILE A 156 -32.54 36.96 -15.23
C ILE A 156 -33.68 37.97 -15.20
N THR A 157 -34.08 38.49 -16.35
CA THR A 157 -35.17 39.48 -16.47
C THR A 157 -36.26 38.96 -17.41
N PRO A 158 -37.21 38.16 -16.93
CA PRO A 158 -38.32 37.66 -17.74
C PRO A 158 -39.20 38.82 -18.23
N ARG A 159 -39.76 38.71 -19.44
CA ARG A 159 -40.67 39.75 -19.99
C ARG A 159 -42.13 39.51 -19.65
N GLU A 160 -42.52 38.24 -19.50
CA GLU A 160 -43.90 37.81 -19.33
C GLU A 160 -44.00 36.87 -18.13
N ALA A 161 -45.14 36.91 -17.44
CA ALA A 161 -45.47 35.97 -16.37
C ALA A 161 -45.96 34.64 -16.97
N GLY A 162 -45.68 33.53 -16.30
CA GLY A 162 -46.01 32.20 -16.81
C GLY A 162 -45.09 31.11 -16.27
N ARG A 163 -45.20 29.91 -16.86
CA ARG A 163 -44.35 28.76 -16.56
C ARG A 163 -43.31 28.60 -17.65
N PHE A 164 -42.04 28.49 -17.26
CA PHE A 164 -40.91 28.38 -18.17
C PHE A 164 -40.01 27.24 -17.73
N GLN A 165 -39.37 26.57 -18.67
CA GLN A 165 -38.25 25.67 -18.37
C GLN A 165 -36.99 26.51 -18.22
N LEU A 166 -36.26 26.32 -17.12
CA LEU A 166 -35.04 27.06 -16.83
C LEU A 166 -33.81 26.17 -17.04
N ARG A 167 -32.92 26.61 -17.95
CA ARG A 167 -31.69 25.87 -18.26
C ARG A 167 -30.47 26.77 -18.17
N PHE A 168 -29.42 26.28 -17.52
CA PHE A 168 -28.11 26.89 -17.51
C PHE A 168 -27.17 26.11 -18.43
N VAL A 169 -26.43 26.81 -19.28
CA VAL A 169 -25.44 26.22 -20.19
C VAL A 169 -24.09 26.85 -19.89
N LEU A 170 -23.19 26.07 -19.32
CA LEU A 170 -21.80 26.45 -19.10
C LEU A 170 -20.99 26.11 -20.33
N THR A 171 -20.13 27.03 -20.76
CA THR A 171 -19.11 26.81 -21.80
C THR A 171 -17.75 27.16 -21.23
N SER A 172 -16.93 26.16 -20.94
CA SER A 172 -15.58 26.31 -20.39
C SER A 172 -14.52 25.73 -21.33
N PRO A 173 -13.23 26.04 -21.14
CA PRO A 173 -12.14 25.38 -21.86
C PRO A 173 -12.12 23.84 -21.70
N GLN A 174 -12.70 23.32 -20.62
CA GLN A 174 -12.75 21.88 -20.32
C GLN A 174 -13.96 21.19 -20.97
N GLY A 175 -14.85 21.96 -21.60
CA GLY A 175 -16.07 21.47 -22.24
C GLY A 175 -17.29 22.30 -21.89
N SER A 176 -18.42 21.93 -22.49
CA SER A 176 -19.72 22.51 -22.18
C SER A 176 -20.54 21.56 -21.31
N SER A 177 -21.32 22.10 -20.39
CA SER A 177 -22.31 21.36 -19.61
C SER A 177 -23.67 22.07 -19.67
N SER A 178 -24.73 21.27 -19.61
CA SER A 178 -26.10 21.77 -19.57
C SER A 178 -26.78 21.27 -18.30
N HIS A 179 -27.47 22.18 -17.62
CA HIS A 179 -28.16 21.94 -16.36
C HIS A 179 -29.60 22.38 -16.52
N ASP A 180 -30.52 21.42 -16.55
CA ASP A 180 -31.95 21.66 -16.69
C ASP A 180 -32.58 21.65 -15.29
N LEU A 181 -33.04 22.81 -14.84
CA LEU A 181 -33.62 22.99 -13.51
C LEU A 181 -35.13 22.73 -13.49
N GLY A 182 -35.72 22.38 -14.63
CA GLY A 182 -37.14 22.10 -14.76
C GLY A 182 -38.01 23.35 -14.86
N GLU A 183 -39.30 23.17 -14.56
CA GLU A 183 -40.32 24.21 -14.67
C GLU A 183 -40.22 25.21 -13.51
N VAL A 184 -40.01 26.48 -13.82
CA VAL A 184 -40.04 27.60 -12.88
C VAL A 184 -41.24 28.51 -13.16
N SER A 185 -41.81 29.07 -12.11
CA SER A 185 -42.90 30.04 -12.20
C SER A 185 -42.36 31.47 -12.19
N VAL A 186 -42.77 32.27 -13.18
CA VAL A 186 -42.54 33.72 -13.22
C VAL A 186 -43.83 34.41 -12.81
N PHE A 187 -43.77 35.17 -11.71
CA PHE A 187 -44.92 35.87 -11.14
C PHE A 187 -45.17 37.21 -11.84
N ALA A 188 -46.43 37.64 -11.85
CA ALA A 188 -46.81 38.96 -12.38
C ALA A 188 -46.48 40.10 -11.40
N SER A 189 -46.48 39.84 -10.10
CA SER A 189 -46.09 40.77 -9.03
C SER A 189 -45.51 40.02 -7.83
N GLY A 190 -44.66 40.70 -7.03
CA GLY A 190 -43.91 40.10 -5.92
C GLY A 190 -44.74 39.63 -4.71
N GLU A 191 -46.03 39.97 -4.63
CA GLU A 191 -46.91 39.62 -3.50
C GLU A 191 -47.44 38.16 -3.53
N GLN A 192 -47.16 37.40 -4.60
CA GLN A 192 -47.70 36.04 -4.78
C GLN A 192 -46.72 34.92 -4.39
N VAL A 193 -45.55 35.26 -3.84
CA VAL A 193 -44.55 34.26 -3.46
C VAL A 193 -44.88 33.70 -2.09
N VAL A 194 -45.33 32.45 -2.05
CA VAL A 194 -45.47 31.68 -0.81
C VAL A 194 -44.12 31.01 -0.50
N PRO A 195 -43.53 31.21 0.69
CA PRO A 195 -42.26 30.58 1.04
C PRO A 195 -42.38 29.05 0.97
N GLN A 196 -41.39 28.41 0.35
CA GLN A 196 -41.31 26.95 0.27
C GLN A 196 -40.15 26.44 1.11
N ARG A 197 -40.56 25.85 2.23
CA ARG A 197 -39.84 24.88 3.08
C ARG A 197 -38.80 25.50 4.03
N ALA A 198 -39.19 25.53 5.30
CA ALA A 198 -38.26 25.69 6.42
C ALA A 198 -37.18 24.58 6.37
N PRO A 199 -35.92 24.89 6.72
CA PRO A 199 -34.84 23.91 6.77
C PRO A 199 -35.23 22.75 7.71
N GLU A 200 -35.00 21.52 7.26
CA GLU A 200 -35.24 20.35 8.10
C GLU A 200 -34.22 20.32 9.24
N GLN A 201 -34.67 20.05 10.47
CA GLN A 201 -33.78 19.95 11.64
C GLN A 201 -32.71 18.88 11.39
N GLY A 202 -31.43 19.26 11.45
CA GLY A 202 -30.28 18.37 11.29
C GLY A 202 -29.49 18.51 9.98
N GLU A 203 -29.81 19.51 9.16
CA GLU A 203 -28.99 19.89 8.01
C GLU A 203 -27.71 20.63 8.43
N ILE A 204 -26.61 20.30 7.76
CA ILE A 204 -25.28 20.87 7.97
C ILE A 204 -24.97 21.76 6.77
N SER A 205 -24.76 23.05 7.00
CA SER A 205 -24.34 23.99 5.97
C SER A 205 -22.82 23.95 5.80
N TYR A 206 -22.36 23.79 4.57
CA TYR A 206 -20.94 23.86 4.22
C TYR A 206 -20.80 24.44 2.80
N LEU A 207 -20.32 25.69 2.73
CA LEU A 207 -20.39 26.52 1.52
C LEU A 207 -19.45 26.03 0.41
N LYS A 208 -19.74 26.36 -0.85
CA LYS A 208 -18.93 25.95 -2.00
C LYS A 208 -17.49 26.42 -1.90
N GLU A 209 -17.27 27.62 -1.38
CA GLU A 209 -15.94 28.16 -1.19
C GLU A 209 -15.14 27.36 -0.16
N GLN A 210 -15.81 26.89 0.90
CA GLN A 210 -15.19 26.00 1.89
C GLN A 210 -14.87 24.63 1.28
N GLN A 211 -15.77 24.11 0.43
CA GLN A 211 -15.54 22.86 -0.31
C GLN A 211 -14.31 22.97 -1.21
N TRP A 212 -14.11 24.10 -1.89
CA TRP A 212 -12.99 24.31 -2.83
C TRP A 212 -11.63 24.54 -2.17
N GLU A 213 -11.59 24.95 -0.89
CA GLU A 213 -10.34 25.13 -0.14
C GLU A 213 -9.69 23.80 0.28
N GLY A 214 -10.45 22.70 0.32
CA GLY A 214 -10.00 21.38 0.76
C GLY A 214 -10.05 20.30 -0.31
N HIS A 215 -9.53 19.12 0.01
CA HIS A 215 -9.80 17.90 -0.77
C HIS A 215 -11.23 17.44 -0.43
N PHE A 216 -12.18 17.94 -1.21
CA PHE A 216 -13.60 17.60 -1.11
C PHE A 216 -14.04 16.85 -2.35
N ALA A 217 -14.75 15.77 -2.17
CA ALA A 217 -15.34 15.02 -3.27
C ALA A 217 -16.62 14.34 -2.81
N THR A 218 -17.56 14.16 -3.74
CA THR A 218 -18.76 13.36 -3.51
C THR A 218 -18.89 12.25 -4.53
N GLU A 219 -19.36 11.09 -4.07
CA GLU A 219 -19.55 9.91 -4.90
C GLU A 219 -21.03 9.54 -4.92
N VAL A 220 -21.52 9.11 -6.09
CA VAL A 220 -22.88 8.60 -6.21
C VAL A 220 -22.96 7.20 -5.61
N VAL A 221 -23.92 7.03 -4.70
CA VAL A 221 -24.29 5.73 -4.14
C VAL A 221 -24.93 4.88 -5.23
N ALA A 222 -24.30 3.78 -5.58
CA ALA A 222 -24.73 2.92 -6.68
C ALA A 222 -24.53 1.44 -6.38
N GLN A 223 -25.23 0.59 -7.11
CA GLN A 223 -25.03 -0.86 -7.09
C GLN A 223 -23.66 -1.20 -7.69
N ARG A 224 -22.85 -1.95 -6.95
CA ARG A 224 -21.51 -2.38 -7.37
C ARG A 224 -21.32 -3.86 -7.10
N GLY A 225 -20.44 -4.50 -7.88
CA GLY A 225 -19.99 -5.85 -7.59
C GLY A 225 -19.07 -5.87 -6.37
N MET A 226 -19.53 -6.46 -5.28
CA MET A 226 -18.84 -6.58 -4.01
C MET A 226 -18.33 -8.00 -3.80
N ARG A 227 -17.08 -8.15 -3.38
CA ARG A 227 -16.49 -9.45 -3.02
C ARG A 227 -16.53 -9.63 -1.49
N PRO A 228 -17.25 -10.64 -0.96
CA PRO A 228 -17.19 -10.98 0.46
C PRO A 228 -15.77 -11.25 0.92
N ALA A 229 -15.37 -10.61 2.01
CA ALA A 229 -14.03 -10.77 2.56
C ALA A 229 -14.04 -10.94 4.09
N VAL A 230 -13.23 -11.88 4.59
CA VAL A 230 -13.09 -12.15 6.02
C VAL A 230 -11.81 -11.53 6.56
N PRO A 231 -11.84 -10.96 7.78
CA PRO A 231 -10.67 -10.33 8.37
C PRO A 231 -9.61 -11.36 8.77
N GLY A 232 -8.35 -10.95 8.66
CA GLY A 232 -7.20 -11.72 9.10
C GLY A 232 -5.97 -10.83 9.35
N PHE A 233 -4.91 -11.45 9.84
CA PHE A 233 -3.62 -10.80 10.04
C PHE A 233 -2.59 -11.40 9.11
N ALA A 234 -1.97 -10.57 8.28
CA ALA A 234 -0.99 -11.00 7.31
C ALA A 234 0.44 -10.75 7.79
N THR A 235 1.33 -11.69 7.51
CA THR A 235 2.79 -11.55 7.69
C THR A 235 3.48 -11.81 6.36
N VAL A 236 4.38 -10.90 5.98
CA VAL A 236 5.20 -11.05 4.78
C VAL A 236 6.35 -12.03 5.07
N LEU A 237 6.49 -13.05 4.24
CA LEU A 237 7.49 -14.10 4.34
C LEU A 237 8.34 -14.16 3.08
N ALA A 238 9.56 -14.68 3.22
CA ALA A 238 10.32 -15.16 2.07
C ALA A 238 9.70 -16.50 1.61
N PRO A 239 9.61 -16.76 0.29
CA PRO A 239 9.27 -18.09 -0.21
C PRO A 239 10.20 -19.15 0.40
N ALA A 240 9.63 -20.23 0.93
CA ALA A 240 10.42 -21.29 1.57
C ALA A 240 11.28 -22.08 0.57
N ASP A 241 10.84 -22.12 -0.69
CA ASP A 241 11.44 -22.79 -1.84
C ASP A 241 12.20 -21.83 -2.77
N GLY A 242 12.03 -20.52 -2.60
CA GLY A 242 12.68 -19.49 -3.42
C GLY A 242 14.11 -19.21 -3.00
N GLY A 243 14.86 -20.20 -2.54
CA GLY A 243 16.22 -20.00 -2.05
C GLY A 243 16.97 -21.30 -1.84
N ALA A 244 18.27 -21.19 -1.61
CA ALA A 244 19.11 -22.34 -1.35
C ALA A 244 20.22 -22.00 -0.35
N ALA A 245 20.49 -22.93 0.57
CA ALA A 245 21.69 -22.88 1.39
C ALA A 245 22.83 -23.58 0.64
N VAL A 246 23.98 -22.92 0.54
CA VAL A 246 25.22 -23.54 0.05
C VAL A 246 25.97 -24.04 1.27
N LEU A 247 26.02 -25.36 1.41
CA LEU A 247 26.67 -26.03 2.53
C LEU A 247 28.12 -26.37 2.21
N ALA A 248 28.98 -26.43 3.22
CA ALA A 248 30.33 -26.94 3.08
C ALA A 248 30.28 -28.47 2.87
N PRO A 249 30.84 -29.01 1.77
CA PRO A 249 30.83 -30.45 1.52
C PRO A 249 31.71 -31.24 2.48
N GLU A 250 32.74 -30.61 3.07
CA GLU A 250 33.68 -31.21 4.02
C GLU A 250 34.33 -30.16 4.93
N ASP A 251 35.18 -30.61 5.86
CA ASP A 251 35.93 -29.74 6.77
C ASP A 251 37.09 -29.02 6.05
N GLY A 252 37.18 -27.70 6.17
CA GLY A 252 38.21 -26.94 5.49
C GLY A 252 38.27 -25.46 5.81
N HIS A 253 39.21 -24.75 5.18
CA HIS A 253 39.32 -23.30 5.24
C HIS A 253 38.81 -22.65 3.96
N VAL A 254 38.04 -21.58 4.10
CA VAL A 254 37.64 -20.75 2.96
C VAL A 254 38.88 -20.05 2.39
N ALA A 255 39.16 -20.22 1.11
CA ALA A 255 40.32 -19.63 0.45
C ALA A 255 40.25 -18.09 0.47
N SER A 256 41.41 -17.43 0.51
CA SER A 256 41.50 -15.96 0.51
C SER A 256 41.26 -15.29 -0.84
N GLY A 257 40.73 -16.03 -1.82
CA GLY A 257 40.47 -15.57 -3.19
C GLY A 257 39.10 -14.91 -3.35
N ARG A 258 38.45 -15.14 -4.49
CA ARG A 258 37.11 -14.62 -4.77
C ARG A 258 36.10 -15.18 -3.76
N LEU A 259 35.50 -14.29 -2.98
CA LEU A 259 34.45 -14.58 -2.02
C LEU A 259 33.24 -13.67 -2.31
N ALA A 260 32.10 -14.27 -2.62
CA ALA A 260 30.86 -13.53 -2.80
C ALA A 260 30.38 -12.95 -1.47
N ALA A 261 29.75 -11.77 -1.52
CA ALA A 261 29.27 -11.06 -0.35
C ALA A 261 27.74 -11.11 -0.26
N ALA A 262 27.19 -10.81 0.92
CA ALA A 262 25.77 -10.56 1.04
C ALA A 262 25.37 -9.33 0.22
N GLY A 263 24.28 -9.42 -0.53
CA GLY A 263 23.81 -8.41 -1.51
C GLY A 263 24.25 -8.68 -2.96
N ASP A 264 25.17 -9.61 -3.20
CA ASP A 264 25.57 -9.96 -4.56
C ASP A 264 24.46 -10.76 -5.27
N THR A 265 24.17 -10.41 -6.52
CA THR A 265 23.29 -11.21 -7.40
C THR A 265 24.12 -12.25 -8.14
N VAL A 266 23.66 -13.50 -8.12
CA VAL A 266 24.35 -14.66 -8.71
C VAL A 266 23.42 -15.47 -9.61
N ALA A 267 23.98 -16.03 -10.67
CA ALA A 267 23.31 -17.01 -11.52
C ALA A 267 23.57 -18.45 -11.00
N ALA A 268 22.71 -19.38 -11.39
CA ALA A 268 22.93 -20.80 -11.10
C ALA A 268 24.27 -21.26 -11.73
N GLY A 269 25.13 -21.88 -10.93
CA GLY A 269 26.46 -22.37 -11.32
C GLY A 269 27.61 -21.42 -11.01
N ASP A 270 27.35 -20.17 -10.63
CA ASP A 270 28.39 -19.19 -10.28
C ASP A 270 29.20 -19.65 -9.07
N VAL A 271 30.53 -19.54 -9.16
CA VAL A 271 31.41 -19.85 -8.01
C VAL A 271 31.29 -18.72 -7.00
N LEU A 272 30.98 -19.07 -5.75
CA LEU A 272 30.82 -18.15 -4.62
C LEU A 272 32.09 -18.07 -3.76
N ALA A 273 32.75 -19.21 -3.57
CA ALA A 273 33.97 -19.32 -2.79
C ALA A 273 34.75 -20.58 -3.20
N PHE A 274 35.99 -20.69 -2.74
CA PHE A 274 36.74 -21.95 -2.76
C PHE A 274 36.96 -22.43 -1.33
N LEU A 275 36.75 -23.73 -1.10
CA LEU A 275 36.98 -24.39 0.17
C LEU A 275 38.23 -25.26 0.05
N VAL A 276 39.29 -24.92 0.77
CA VAL A 276 40.51 -25.73 0.85
C VAL A 276 40.32 -26.77 1.95
N PRO A 277 40.25 -28.07 1.61
CA PRO A 277 40.02 -29.12 2.59
C PRO A 277 41.17 -29.16 3.58
N ARG A 278 40.86 -29.42 4.85
CA ARG A 278 41.91 -29.81 5.78
C ARG A 278 42.16 -31.28 5.56
N LEU A 279 43.17 -31.62 4.74
CA LEU A 279 43.62 -33.01 4.60
C LEU A 279 43.80 -33.60 6.01
N GLY A 280 42.97 -34.59 6.35
CA GLY A 280 43.02 -35.24 7.64
C GLY A 280 44.41 -35.84 7.90
N ALA A 281 44.81 -35.94 9.16
CA ALA A 281 46.10 -36.46 9.62
C ALA A 281 46.40 -37.93 9.24
N GLY A 282 45.64 -38.55 8.32
CA GLY A 282 45.78 -39.94 7.87
C GLY A 282 45.92 -40.15 6.35
N ALA A 283 45.97 -39.09 5.56
CA ALA A 283 46.11 -39.15 4.10
C ALA A 283 47.45 -38.53 3.67
N ASP A 284 48.56 -39.10 4.15
CA ASP A 284 49.89 -38.62 3.81
C ASP A 284 50.24 -39.01 2.35
N LEU A 285 50.19 -38.04 1.45
CA LEU A 285 50.69 -38.15 0.08
C LEU A 285 52.13 -38.71 0.03
N GLY A 286 52.93 -38.44 1.06
CA GLY A 286 54.25 -39.04 1.25
C GLY A 286 54.19 -40.56 1.34
N THR A 287 53.41 -41.10 2.28
CA THR A 287 53.21 -42.57 2.40
C THR A 287 52.66 -43.21 1.13
N ALA A 288 51.72 -42.56 0.44
CA ALA A 288 51.14 -43.08 -0.81
C ALA A 288 52.17 -43.13 -1.95
N ARG A 289 53.04 -42.11 -2.07
CA ARG A 289 54.15 -42.10 -3.04
C ARG A 289 55.18 -43.19 -2.75
N VAL A 290 55.52 -43.40 -1.47
CA VAL A 290 56.44 -44.46 -1.05
C VAL A 290 55.86 -45.85 -1.38
N ALA A 291 54.56 -46.06 -1.12
CA ALA A 291 53.87 -47.31 -1.45
C ALA A 291 53.85 -47.57 -2.97
N LEU A 292 53.56 -46.55 -3.78
CA LEU A 292 53.60 -46.65 -5.24
C LEU A 292 55.00 -47.01 -5.74
N GLN A 293 56.04 -46.37 -5.21
CA GLN A 293 57.42 -46.66 -5.60
C GLN A 293 57.81 -48.11 -5.24
N ARG A 294 57.41 -48.58 -4.05
CA ARG A 294 57.65 -49.97 -3.63
C ARG A 294 56.97 -50.97 -4.56
N ALA A 295 55.70 -50.75 -4.91
CA ALA A 295 54.95 -51.63 -5.81
C ALA A 295 55.55 -51.67 -7.23
N ARG A 296 56.05 -50.53 -7.74
CA ARG A 296 56.78 -50.48 -9.02
C ARG A 296 58.06 -51.32 -8.99
N SER A 297 58.84 -51.20 -7.91
CA SER A 297 60.07 -51.97 -7.74
C SER A 297 59.81 -53.47 -7.64
N GLU A 298 58.78 -53.89 -6.89
CA GLU A 298 58.42 -55.31 -6.75
C GLU A 298 57.95 -55.89 -8.10
N LYS A 299 57.09 -55.18 -8.84
CA LYS A 299 56.64 -55.60 -10.18
C LYS A 299 57.81 -55.77 -11.15
N ALA A 300 58.78 -54.85 -11.12
CA ALA A 300 59.99 -54.95 -11.95
C ALA A 300 60.82 -56.18 -11.60
N LEU A 301 60.98 -56.49 -10.31
CA LEU A 301 61.70 -57.70 -9.86
C LEU A 301 61.00 -58.98 -10.33
N ARG A 302 59.68 -59.10 -10.10
CA ARG A 302 58.92 -60.29 -10.52
C ARG A 302 58.89 -60.47 -12.03
N GLN A 303 58.93 -59.38 -12.78
CA GLN A 303 59.01 -59.43 -14.23
C GLN A 303 60.34 -60.02 -14.69
N GLN A 304 61.47 -59.59 -14.11
CA GLN A 304 62.78 -60.18 -14.41
C GLN A 304 62.86 -61.66 -14.03
N ASP A 305 62.22 -62.07 -12.93
CA ASP A 305 62.15 -63.48 -12.55
C ASP A 305 61.38 -64.33 -13.56
N VAL A 306 60.28 -63.81 -14.11
CA VAL A 306 59.52 -64.48 -15.17
C VAL A 306 60.38 -64.61 -16.43
N GLU A 307 61.01 -63.52 -16.88
CA GLU A 307 61.88 -63.52 -18.07
C GLU A 307 63.02 -64.54 -17.93
N ARG A 308 63.74 -64.52 -16.79
CA ARG A 308 64.83 -65.46 -16.50
C ARG A 308 64.36 -66.92 -16.45
N LEU A 309 63.19 -67.19 -15.87
CA LEU A 309 62.65 -68.55 -15.78
C LEU A 309 62.06 -69.04 -17.11
N GLN A 310 61.63 -68.14 -17.99
CA GLN A 310 61.27 -68.48 -19.38
C GLN A 310 62.49 -68.96 -20.15
N ASP A 311 63.57 -68.18 -20.14
CA ASP A 311 64.81 -68.53 -20.82
C ASP A 311 65.37 -69.89 -20.34
N LEU A 312 65.34 -70.12 -19.03
CA LEU A 312 65.79 -71.40 -18.44
C LEU A 312 64.86 -72.57 -18.78
N LEU A 313 63.55 -72.34 -18.96
CA LEU A 313 62.61 -73.38 -19.36
C LEU A 313 62.83 -73.79 -20.82
N GLU A 314 63.10 -72.83 -21.70
CA GLU A 314 63.45 -73.09 -23.11
C GLU A 314 64.73 -73.94 -23.26
N LEU A 315 65.67 -73.78 -22.32
CA LEU A 315 66.88 -74.59 -22.22
C LEU A 315 66.67 -75.94 -21.49
N GLY A 316 65.44 -76.25 -21.06
CA GLY A 316 65.12 -77.47 -20.31
C GLY A 316 65.71 -77.53 -18.89
N ALA A 317 66.17 -76.40 -18.35
CA ALA A 317 66.91 -76.31 -17.08
C ALA A 317 66.03 -76.10 -15.83
N VAL A 318 64.73 -75.78 -16.01
CA VAL A 318 63.77 -75.64 -14.90
C VAL A 318 62.42 -76.29 -15.25
N PRO A 319 61.65 -76.80 -14.26
CA PRO A 319 60.30 -77.31 -14.51
C PRO A 319 59.30 -76.21 -14.85
N GLU A 320 58.34 -76.47 -15.75
CA GLU A 320 57.30 -75.52 -16.17
C GLU A 320 56.50 -74.92 -14.99
N ARG A 321 56.29 -75.72 -13.93
CA ARG A 321 55.65 -75.27 -12.69
C ARG A 321 56.34 -74.04 -12.07
N ARG A 322 57.67 -73.93 -12.16
CA ARG A 322 58.41 -72.78 -11.61
C ARG A 322 58.08 -71.49 -12.35
N LEU A 323 57.95 -71.57 -13.68
CA LEU A 323 57.55 -70.44 -14.50
C LEU A 323 56.09 -70.04 -14.22
N PHE A 324 55.21 -71.02 -14.04
CA PHE A 324 53.81 -70.76 -13.66
C PHE A 324 53.72 -70.00 -12.32
N GLU A 325 54.45 -70.46 -11.29
CA GLU A 325 54.52 -69.80 -9.97
C GLU A 325 55.06 -68.36 -10.09
N ALA A 326 56.09 -68.12 -10.92
CA ALA A 326 56.64 -66.79 -11.15
C ALA A 326 55.65 -65.85 -11.86
N ARG A 327 54.90 -66.35 -12.86
CA ARG A 327 53.85 -65.57 -13.54
C ARG A 327 52.74 -65.16 -12.58
N GLN A 328 52.32 -66.05 -11.68
CA GLN A 328 51.33 -65.72 -10.66
C GLN A 328 51.84 -64.61 -9.73
N ALA A 329 53.10 -64.68 -9.31
CA ALA A 329 53.70 -63.64 -8.49
C ALA A 329 53.78 -62.27 -9.20
N LEU A 330 54.04 -62.26 -10.51
CA LEU A 330 54.01 -61.03 -11.32
C LEU A 330 52.59 -60.44 -11.36
N THR A 331 51.55 -61.24 -11.59
CA THR A 331 50.15 -60.77 -11.59
C THR A 331 49.73 -60.15 -10.26
N VAL A 332 50.20 -60.72 -9.12
CA VAL A 332 49.97 -60.12 -7.80
C VAL A 332 50.66 -58.76 -7.70
N ALA A 333 51.93 -58.65 -8.10
CA ALA A 333 52.67 -57.39 -8.05
C ALA A 333 52.07 -56.31 -8.98
N GLU A 334 51.52 -56.69 -10.13
CA GLU A 334 50.77 -55.79 -11.03
C GLU A 334 49.48 -55.27 -10.38
N SER A 335 48.77 -56.14 -9.67
CA SER A 335 47.55 -55.77 -8.95
C SER A 335 47.84 -54.80 -7.80
N GLU A 336 48.93 -55.03 -7.06
CA GLU A 336 49.39 -54.13 -6.00
C GLU A 336 49.80 -52.75 -6.55
N LEU A 337 50.45 -52.72 -7.71
CA LEU A 337 50.79 -51.48 -8.40
C LEU A 337 49.53 -50.70 -8.80
N ALA A 338 48.53 -51.38 -9.37
CA ALA A 338 47.26 -50.76 -9.75
C ALA A 338 46.50 -50.20 -8.53
N ALA A 339 46.50 -50.92 -7.41
CA ALA A 339 45.89 -50.45 -6.16
C ALA A 339 46.63 -49.21 -5.60
N ALA A 340 47.97 -49.21 -5.63
CA ALA A 340 48.77 -48.09 -5.17
C ALA A 340 48.60 -46.84 -6.05
N SER A 341 48.46 -47.00 -7.37
CA SER A 341 48.21 -45.87 -8.29
C SER A 341 46.81 -45.29 -8.09
N ALA A 342 45.77 -46.13 -8.01
CA ALA A 342 44.40 -45.68 -7.79
C ALA A 342 44.25 -44.90 -6.48
N ARG A 343 44.93 -45.35 -5.41
CA ARG A 343 44.95 -44.63 -4.13
C ARG A 343 45.60 -43.24 -4.23
N LEU A 344 46.66 -43.11 -5.01
CA LEU A 344 47.34 -41.83 -5.22
C LEU A 344 46.50 -40.89 -6.10
N GLU A 345 45.80 -41.41 -7.10
CA GLU A 345 44.85 -40.64 -7.91
C GLU A 345 43.68 -40.12 -7.08
N GLN A 346 43.09 -40.96 -6.22
CA GLN A 346 42.02 -40.56 -5.29
C GLN A 346 42.48 -39.41 -4.37
N LEU A 347 43.74 -39.42 -3.95
CA LEU A 347 44.32 -38.35 -3.13
C LEU A 347 44.66 -37.08 -3.94
N HIS A 348 45.04 -37.22 -5.21
CA HIS A 348 45.30 -36.08 -6.10
C HIS A 348 44.01 -35.42 -6.59
N SER A 349 42.92 -36.16 -6.82
CA SER A 349 41.62 -35.58 -7.19
C SER A 349 41.01 -34.68 -6.11
N GLY A 350 41.52 -34.71 -4.88
CA GLY A 350 41.20 -33.76 -3.80
C GLY A 350 42.28 -32.71 -3.51
N GLY A 351 43.33 -32.59 -4.34
CA GLY A 351 44.64 -32.12 -3.87
C GLY A 351 45.41 -31.08 -4.70
N ASP A 352 44.79 -30.33 -5.61
CA ASP A 352 45.51 -29.30 -6.41
C ASP A 352 45.70 -27.95 -5.70
N GLY A 353 45.52 -27.87 -4.37
CA GLY A 353 45.71 -26.64 -3.60
C GLY A 353 44.78 -25.47 -3.97
N SER A 354 43.88 -25.66 -4.94
CA SER A 354 42.93 -24.69 -5.47
C SER A 354 41.58 -24.71 -4.74
N GLY A 355 41.32 -25.73 -3.90
CA GLY A 355 40.09 -25.90 -3.13
C GLY A 355 38.88 -26.29 -3.98
N PHE A 356 37.83 -26.79 -3.33
CA PHE A 356 36.53 -27.08 -3.96
C PHE A 356 35.77 -25.77 -4.20
N ALA A 357 35.35 -25.54 -5.44
CA ALA A 357 34.50 -24.42 -5.79
C ALA A 357 33.08 -24.62 -5.21
N LEU A 358 32.71 -23.81 -4.22
CA LEU A 358 31.33 -23.71 -3.76
C LEU A 358 30.54 -22.90 -4.78
N ARG A 359 29.51 -23.50 -5.38
CA ARG A 359 28.72 -22.90 -6.45
C ARG A 359 27.28 -22.60 -6.01
N ALA A 360 26.69 -21.57 -6.60
CA ALA A 360 25.27 -21.27 -6.44
C ALA A 360 24.40 -22.35 -7.09
N PRO A 361 23.52 -23.06 -6.35
CA PRO A 361 22.63 -24.06 -6.94
C PRO A 361 21.43 -23.44 -7.68
N VAL A 362 21.07 -22.20 -7.35
CA VAL A 362 19.96 -21.43 -7.96
C VAL A 362 20.40 -19.99 -8.23
N ALA A 363 19.73 -19.32 -9.14
CA ALA A 363 19.89 -17.88 -9.34
C ALA A 363 19.18 -17.09 -8.23
N GLY A 364 19.76 -15.98 -7.80
CA GLY A 364 19.17 -15.11 -6.77
C GLY A 364 20.17 -14.13 -6.17
N GLU A 365 19.81 -13.55 -5.04
CA GLU A 365 20.66 -12.66 -4.25
C GLU A 365 21.17 -13.40 -3.01
N ILE A 366 22.45 -13.21 -2.67
CA ILE A 366 23.02 -13.75 -1.44
C ILE A 366 22.49 -12.94 -0.26
N VAL A 367 21.53 -13.49 0.48
CA VAL A 367 20.95 -12.84 1.67
C VAL A 367 21.80 -13.01 2.93
N GLU A 368 22.67 -14.02 2.96
CA GLU A 368 23.57 -14.27 4.08
C GLU A 368 24.88 -14.90 3.59
N ALA A 369 26.03 -14.33 4.01
CA ALA A 369 27.36 -14.88 3.78
C ALA A 369 28.05 -15.09 5.14
N ARG A 370 28.13 -16.35 5.60
CA ARG A 370 28.74 -16.70 6.90
C ARG A 370 30.24 -16.95 6.80
N ALA A 371 30.72 -17.30 5.61
CA ALA A 371 32.14 -17.45 5.34
C ALA A 371 32.89 -16.13 5.42
N ARG A 372 34.10 -16.19 5.98
CA ARG A 372 35.12 -15.14 5.86
C ARG A 372 36.38 -15.75 5.24
N PRO A 373 37.20 -14.97 4.52
CA PRO A 373 38.48 -15.46 4.03
C PRO A 373 39.32 -16.05 5.18
N GLY A 374 39.82 -17.28 4.99
CA GLY A 374 40.61 -18.01 5.99
C GLY A 374 39.80 -18.68 7.12
N ALA A 375 38.49 -18.44 7.20
CA ALA A 375 37.65 -19.07 8.22
C ALA A 375 37.60 -20.59 8.03
N PHE A 376 37.65 -21.32 9.13
CA PHE A 376 37.41 -22.76 9.15
C PHE A 376 35.90 -23.03 9.16
N VAL A 377 35.44 -23.98 8.35
CA VAL A 377 34.05 -24.46 8.30
C VAL A 377 34.06 -25.99 8.38
N ASN A 378 33.04 -26.56 9.02
CA ASN A 378 32.84 -28.00 9.11
C ASN A 378 31.91 -28.48 8.00
N ALA A 379 31.97 -29.77 7.68
CA ALA A 379 31.03 -30.42 6.78
C ALA A 379 29.57 -30.17 7.24
N GLY A 380 28.73 -29.71 6.31
CA GLY A 380 27.33 -29.37 6.57
C GLY A 380 27.08 -27.94 7.08
N ASP A 381 28.12 -27.18 7.43
CA ASP A 381 27.94 -25.77 7.80
C ASP A 381 27.38 -24.97 6.62
N ALA A 382 26.36 -24.16 6.88
CA ALA A 382 25.81 -23.25 5.88
C ALA A 382 26.78 -22.08 5.64
N VAL A 383 27.35 -22.02 4.44
CA VAL A 383 28.36 -21.02 4.04
C VAL A 383 27.69 -19.78 3.45
N PHE A 384 26.69 -19.99 2.59
CA PHE A 384 25.88 -18.94 1.98
C PHE A 384 24.39 -19.30 2.03
N ARG A 385 23.55 -18.28 2.02
CA ARG A 385 22.11 -18.40 1.75
C ARG A 385 21.76 -17.50 0.58
N ILE A 386 21.17 -18.09 -0.45
CA ILE A 386 20.67 -17.41 -1.64
C ILE A 386 19.15 -17.35 -1.52
N ALA A 387 18.54 -16.22 -1.82
CA ALA A 387 17.10 -16.08 -1.96
C ALA A 387 16.76 -15.38 -3.27
N THR A 388 15.63 -15.74 -3.88
CA THR A 388 15.10 -15.13 -5.08
C THR A 388 14.37 -13.85 -4.69
N PRO A 389 14.83 -12.67 -5.12
CA PRO A 389 14.25 -11.41 -4.68
C PRO A 389 12.90 -11.09 -5.34
N GLU A 390 12.49 -11.82 -6.38
CA GLU A 390 11.37 -11.45 -7.26
C GLU A 390 9.97 -11.70 -6.66
N ARG A 391 9.85 -12.63 -5.72
CA ARG A 391 8.55 -13.02 -5.14
C ARG A 391 8.58 -12.94 -3.61
N ARG A 392 7.40 -12.72 -3.04
CA ARG A 392 7.15 -12.74 -1.60
C ARG A 392 5.96 -13.63 -1.31
N TRP A 393 5.95 -14.21 -0.13
CA TRP A 393 4.79 -14.90 0.40
C TRP A 393 4.09 -13.99 1.41
N LEU A 394 2.77 -14.07 1.44
CA LEU A 394 1.90 -13.42 2.41
C LEU A 394 1.15 -14.52 3.15
N GLU A 395 1.54 -14.82 4.39
CA GLU A 395 0.76 -15.70 5.26
C GLU A 395 -0.32 -14.87 5.94
N VAL A 396 -1.59 -15.11 5.59
CA VAL A 396 -2.76 -14.52 6.24
C VAL A 396 -3.34 -15.53 7.22
N ARG A 397 -3.38 -15.15 8.50
CA ARG A 397 -4.03 -15.94 9.56
C ARG A 397 -5.44 -15.43 9.78
N VAL A 398 -6.40 -16.33 9.66
CA VAL A 398 -7.83 -16.05 9.76
C VAL A 398 -8.40 -16.86 10.93
N ALA A 399 -9.32 -16.27 11.69
CA ALA A 399 -9.92 -16.93 12.85
C ALA A 399 -10.64 -18.24 12.47
N GLU A 400 -10.58 -19.23 13.37
CA GLU A 400 -11.11 -20.59 13.18
C GLU A 400 -12.55 -20.64 12.61
N HIS A 401 -13.44 -19.74 13.04
CA HIS A 401 -14.84 -19.73 12.58
C HIS A 401 -15.02 -19.34 11.10
N PHE A 402 -14.04 -18.66 10.49
CA PHE A 402 -14.03 -18.35 9.06
C PHE A 402 -13.26 -19.38 8.23
N ALA A 403 -12.53 -20.32 8.87
CA ALA A 403 -11.72 -21.31 8.18
C ALA A 403 -12.48 -22.12 7.11
N PRO A 404 -13.77 -22.50 7.29
CA PRO A 404 -14.54 -23.20 6.27
C PRO A 404 -14.70 -22.43 4.94
N MET A 405 -14.50 -21.11 4.94
CA MET A 405 -14.63 -20.27 3.75
C MET A 405 -13.33 -20.11 2.97
N LEU A 406 -12.17 -20.42 3.57
CA LEU A 406 -10.85 -20.29 2.93
C LEU A 406 -10.64 -21.16 1.67
N PRO A 407 -11.25 -22.34 1.51
CA PRO A 407 -11.13 -23.10 0.26
C PRO A 407 -11.64 -22.35 -0.98
N SER A 408 -12.57 -21.41 -0.80
CA SER A 408 -13.11 -20.54 -1.85
C SER A 408 -12.33 -19.24 -2.02
N ALA A 409 -11.16 -19.12 -1.37
CA ALA A 409 -10.38 -17.90 -1.42
C ALA A 409 -9.89 -17.59 -2.83
N SER A 410 -9.92 -16.32 -3.21
CA SER A 410 -9.50 -15.86 -4.54
C SER A 410 -8.39 -14.79 -4.52
N GLY A 411 -8.07 -14.26 -3.35
CA GLY A 411 -7.08 -13.23 -3.14
C GLY A 411 -7.23 -12.60 -1.75
N ALA A 412 -6.46 -11.55 -1.50
CA ALA A 412 -6.58 -10.75 -0.29
C ALA A 412 -6.31 -9.28 -0.61
N TRP A 413 -6.70 -8.40 0.29
CA TRP A 413 -6.23 -7.03 0.29
C TRP A 413 -5.72 -6.65 1.67
N LEU A 414 -4.75 -5.72 1.70
CA LEU A 414 -4.03 -5.31 2.88
C LEU A 414 -4.37 -3.86 3.23
N GLU A 415 -4.58 -3.62 4.52
CA GLU A 415 -4.58 -2.27 5.07
C GLU A 415 -3.12 -1.84 5.29
N THR A 416 -2.66 -0.95 4.42
CA THR A 416 -1.39 -0.24 4.53
C THR A 416 -1.65 1.12 5.19
N GLY A 417 -0.67 1.64 5.91
CA GLY A 417 -0.80 2.94 6.58
C GLY A 417 -0.85 4.15 5.64
N ASP A 418 -0.70 3.94 4.33
CA ASP A 418 -0.54 4.98 3.30
C ASP A 418 -1.87 5.28 2.56
N ASP A 419 -3.01 5.18 3.26
CA ASP A 419 -4.40 5.39 2.81
C ASP A 419 -4.93 4.49 1.66
N GLU A 420 -4.08 4.05 0.73
CA GLU A 420 -4.47 3.17 -0.37
C GLU A 420 -4.22 1.68 -0.05
N PRO A 421 -5.27 0.86 0.10
CA PRO A 421 -5.13 -0.55 0.38
C PRO A 421 -4.51 -1.32 -0.79
N VAL A 422 -3.64 -2.27 -0.47
CA VAL A 422 -2.93 -3.07 -1.47
C VAL A 422 -3.76 -4.30 -1.84
N LEU A 423 -4.14 -4.41 -3.11
CA LEU A 423 -4.86 -5.56 -3.65
C LEU A 423 -3.89 -6.66 -4.12
N LEU A 424 -4.05 -7.88 -3.62
CA LEU A 424 -3.29 -9.06 -3.99
C LEU A 424 -4.22 -10.16 -4.50
N ASP A 425 -4.45 -10.17 -5.80
CA ASP A 425 -5.20 -11.22 -6.50
C ASP A 425 -4.58 -11.54 -7.86
N GLN A 426 -5.27 -12.36 -8.66
CA GLN A 426 -4.77 -12.78 -9.97
C GLN A 426 -4.46 -11.60 -10.90
N SER A 427 -5.17 -10.46 -10.78
CA SER A 427 -4.95 -9.28 -11.60
C SER A 427 -3.63 -8.57 -11.30
N THR A 428 -3.11 -8.73 -10.08
CA THR A 428 -1.80 -8.19 -9.65
C THR A 428 -0.69 -9.24 -9.71
N GLY A 429 -0.95 -10.39 -10.32
CA GLY A 429 -0.01 -11.51 -10.41
C GLY A 429 0.14 -12.31 -9.12
N ALA A 430 -0.71 -12.06 -8.12
CA ALA A 430 -0.73 -12.84 -6.90
C ALA A 430 -1.52 -14.15 -7.09
N ARG A 431 -1.10 -15.21 -6.41
CA ARG A 431 -1.78 -16.51 -6.43
C ARG A 431 -1.76 -17.16 -5.06
N ILE A 432 -2.80 -17.90 -4.73
CA ILE A 432 -2.83 -18.73 -3.52
C ILE A 432 -1.94 -19.94 -3.76
N VAL A 433 -0.95 -20.15 -2.88
CA VAL A 433 -0.02 -21.30 -2.94
C VAL A 433 -0.33 -22.34 -1.88
N GLN A 434 -0.98 -21.94 -0.78
CA GLN A 434 -1.34 -22.86 0.29
C GLN A 434 -2.61 -22.39 1.00
N VAL A 435 -3.51 -23.33 1.28
CA VAL A 435 -4.62 -23.16 2.22
C VAL A 435 -4.42 -24.22 3.30
N ALA A 436 -4.30 -23.81 4.56
CA ALA A 436 -4.13 -24.75 5.67
C ALA A 436 -5.37 -25.63 5.84
N THR A 437 -5.15 -26.92 6.02
CA THR A 437 -6.19 -27.92 6.30
C THR A 437 -6.38 -28.19 7.79
N ALA A 438 -5.57 -27.53 8.64
CA ALA A 438 -5.60 -27.66 10.09
C ALA A 438 -5.62 -26.29 10.76
N ILE A 439 -6.20 -26.24 11.96
CA ILE A 439 -6.22 -25.08 12.83
C ILE A 439 -5.00 -25.14 13.75
N ASP A 440 -4.30 -24.02 13.90
CA ASP A 440 -3.31 -23.86 14.96
C ASP A 440 -4.03 -23.79 16.33
N PRO A 441 -3.80 -24.75 17.25
CA PRO A 441 -4.53 -24.83 18.50
C PRO A 441 -4.18 -23.71 19.49
N GLU A 442 -3.00 -23.09 19.37
CA GLU A 442 -2.57 -22.01 20.25
C GLU A 442 -3.18 -20.68 19.82
N SER A 443 -3.09 -20.36 18.53
CA SER A 443 -3.63 -19.12 17.99
C SER A 443 -5.11 -19.19 17.60
N ARG A 444 -5.68 -20.40 17.48
CA ARG A 444 -7.04 -20.67 16.96
C ARG A 444 -7.28 -20.03 15.59
N THR A 445 -6.28 -20.16 14.71
CA THR A 445 -6.35 -19.63 13.34
C THR A 445 -6.06 -20.69 12.30
N ALA A 446 -6.62 -20.49 11.10
CA ALA A 446 -6.22 -21.16 9.87
C ALA A 446 -5.34 -20.20 9.06
N SER A 447 -4.33 -20.72 8.36
CA SER A 447 -3.47 -19.91 7.50
C SER A 447 -3.78 -20.09 6.01
N LEU A 448 -3.67 -18.99 5.27
CA LEU A 448 -3.71 -18.91 3.81
C LEU A 448 -2.42 -18.25 3.36
N THR A 449 -1.66 -18.88 2.47
CA THR A 449 -0.44 -18.28 1.91
C THR A 449 -0.68 -17.88 0.47
N LEU A 450 -0.45 -16.60 0.18
CA LEU A 450 -0.41 -16.05 -1.18
C LEU A 450 1.03 -15.80 -1.59
N GLU A 451 1.37 -16.07 -2.84
CA GLU A 451 2.61 -15.61 -3.46
C GLU A 451 2.31 -14.42 -4.36
N TYR A 452 3.13 -13.36 -4.30
CA TYR A 452 2.98 -12.17 -5.14
C TYR A 452 4.35 -11.63 -5.59
N PRO A 453 4.41 -10.89 -6.72
CA PRO A 453 5.62 -10.21 -7.14
C PRO A 453 6.04 -9.14 -6.12
N THR A 454 7.33 -8.99 -5.84
CA THR A 454 7.82 -8.00 -4.87
C THR A 454 7.42 -6.55 -5.21
N THR A 455 7.15 -6.25 -6.48
CA THR A 455 6.64 -4.95 -6.94
C THR A 455 5.14 -4.74 -6.72
N GLY A 456 4.37 -5.80 -6.42
CA GLY A 456 2.92 -5.78 -6.29
C GLY A 456 2.40 -5.57 -4.87
N GLY A 457 3.26 -5.54 -3.86
CA GLY A 457 2.84 -5.37 -2.47
C GLY A 457 4.00 -5.10 -1.50
N PRO A 458 3.79 -5.24 -0.18
CA PRO A 458 4.80 -4.93 0.81
C PRO A 458 6.08 -5.73 0.59
N ALA A 459 7.23 -5.05 0.56
CA ALA A 459 8.52 -5.68 0.26
C ALA A 459 9.26 -6.23 1.49
N LEU A 460 8.98 -5.67 2.66
CA LEU A 460 9.71 -5.95 3.90
C LEU A 460 9.27 -7.29 4.49
N ILE A 461 10.19 -8.26 4.50
CA ILE A 461 9.97 -9.56 5.16
C ILE A 461 9.80 -9.34 6.67
N GLY A 462 8.82 -10.04 7.25
CA GLY A 462 8.42 -9.93 8.65
C GLY A 462 7.46 -8.77 8.94
N ALA A 463 7.16 -7.91 7.96
CA ALA A 463 6.13 -6.89 8.10
C ALA A 463 4.76 -7.53 8.32
N ARG A 464 3.93 -6.86 9.14
CA ARG A 464 2.60 -7.33 9.51
C ARG A 464 1.55 -6.30 9.11
N HIS A 465 0.45 -6.77 8.56
CA HIS A 465 -0.64 -5.95 8.06
C HIS A 465 -1.98 -6.53 8.49
N ALA A 466 -2.97 -5.68 8.74
CA ALA A 466 -4.35 -6.14 8.73
C ALA A 466 -4.71 -6.50 7.27
N ALA A 467 -5.44 -7.59 7.10
CA ALA A 467 -5.78 -8.11 5.80
C ALA A 467 -7.23 -8.54 5.77
N ARG A 468 -7.83 -8.57 4.58
CA ARG A 468 -9.07 -9.31 4.36
C ARG A 468 -8.91 -10.24 3.18
N VAL A 469 -9.34 -11.48 3.38
CA VAL A 469 -9.28 -12.54 2.36
C VAL A 469 -10.61 -12.60 1.65
N PHE A 470 -10.62 -12.50 0.31
CA PHE A 470 -11.83 -12.71 -0.48
C PHE A 470 -12.19 -14.18 -0.46
N VAL A 471 -13.41 -14.53 -0.05
CA VAL A 471 -13.82 -15.92 0.23
C VAL A 471 -15.05 -16.39 -0.54
N ASP A 472 -15.64 -15.55 -1.38
CA ASP A 472 -16.82 -15.90 -2.16
C ASP A 472 -16.85 -15.12 -3.48
N ARG A 473 -17.85 -15.43 -4.31
CA ARG A 473 -18.11 -14.76 -5.58
C ARG A 473 -18.56 -13.32 -5.37
N THR A 474 -18.26 -12.51 -6.37
CA THR A 474 -18.79 -11.15 -6.49
C THR A 474 -20.33 -11.17 -6.54
N SER A 475 -20.97 -10.35 -5.71
CA SER A 475 -22.41 -10.14 -5.68
C SER A 475 -22.75 -8.64 -5.71
N PRO A 476 -23.89 -8.23 -6.29
CA PRO A 476 -24.27 -6.82 -6.33
C PRO A 476 -24.68 -6.33 -4.93
N GLY A 477 -24.17 -5.17 -4.52
CA GLY A 477 -24.57 -4.49 -3.30
C GLY A 477 -24.54 -2.97 -3.49
N LEU A 478 -25.42 -2.26 -2.76
CA LEU A 478 -25.39 -0.80 -2.72
C LEU A 478 -24.14 -0.37 -1.96
N ALA A 479 -23.26 0.42 -2.56
CA ALA A 479 -21.95 0.66 -1.97
C ALA A 479 -21.54 2.13 -1.98
N VAL A 480 -20.77 2.50 -0.95
CA VAL A 480 -20.12 3.80 -0.78
C VAL A 480 -18.60 3.62 -0.71
N PRO A 481 -17.80 4.65 -1.04
CA PRO A 481 -16.36 4.59 -0.82
C PRO A 481 -16.04 4.34 0.66
N ARG A 482 -14.98 3.58 0.95
CA ARG A 482 -14.51 3.39 2.33
C ARG A 482 -14.23 4.72 3.04
N THR A 483 -13.71 5.69 2.31
CA THR A 483 -13.39 7.04 2.79
C THR A 483 -14.61 7.88 3.14
N ALA A 484 -15.81 7.48 2.69
CA ALA A 484 -17.07 8.16 3.03
C ALA A 484 -17.58 7.79 4.43
N LEU A 485 -17.10 6.68 5.00
CA LEU A 485 -17.48 6.25 6.35
C LEU A 485 -16.68 7.00 7.39
N VAL A 486 -17.39 7.57 8.35
CA VAL A 486 -16.82 8.30 9.47
C VAL A 486 -17.29 7.64 10.76
N ASP A 487 -16.37 7.37 11.69
CA ASP A 487 -16.76 7.01 13.06
C ASP A 487 -17.17 8.29 13.80
N ASP A 488 -18.43 8.34 14.21
CA ASP A 488 -18.96 9.44 15.01
C ASP A 488 -19.63 8.91 16.27
N GLY A 489 -18.83 8.83 17.34
CA GLY A 489 -19.25 8.33 18.63
C GLY A 489 -19.48 6.82 18.65
N GLY A 490 -18.64 6.05 17.94
CA GLY A 490 -18.75 4.59 17.85
C GLY A 490 -19.87 4.09 16.92
N ARG A 491 -20.43 4.99 16.10
CA ARG A 491 -21.39 4.66 15.03
C ARG A 491 -20.79 5.05 13.70
N GLU A 492 -20.93 4.18 12.71
CA GLU A 492 -20.57 4.52 11.34
C GLU A 492 -21.62 5.43 10.73
N VAL A 493 -21.16 6.57 10.21
CA VAL A 493 -22.01 7.56 9.56
C VAL A 493 -21.44 7.96 8.20
N VAL A 494 -22.33 8.44 7.34
CA VAL A 494 -22.00 9.11 6.09
C VAL A 494 -22.66 10.49 6.07
N PHE A 495 -22.09 11.40 5.29
CA PHE A 495 -22.68 12.71 5.01
C PHE A 495 -23.26 12.68 3.60
N VAL A 496 -24.59 12.73 3.50
CA VAL A 496 -25.30 12.78 2.23
C VAL A 496 -25.46 14.24 1.81
N GLN A 497 -25.06 14.57 0.59
CA GLN A 497 -25.26 15.90 0.01
C GLN A 497 -26.73 16.03 -0.42
N THR A 498 -27.52 16.84 0.31
CA THR A 498 -28.94 17.11 0.00
C THR A 498 -29.10 18.31 -0.93
N SER A 499 -28.15 19.25 -0.88
CA SER A 499 -28.02 20.39 -1.80
C SER A 499 -26.54 20.73 -1.97
N GLY A 500 -26.21 21.64 -2.89
CA GLY A 500 -24.84 22.03 -3.22
C GLY A 500 -24.02 22.46 -2.01
N GLU A 501 -24.67 23.05 -1.02
CA GLU A 501 -24.06 23.52 0.24
C GLU A 501 -24.69 22.91 1.50
N THR A 502 -25.56 21.91 1.34
CA THR A 502 -26.33 21.33 2.44
C THR A 502 -26.12 19.83 2.53
N PHE A 503 -25.83 19.35 3.74
CA PHE A 503 -25.50 17.96 4.01
C PHE A 503 -26.34 17.40 5.14
N SER A 504 -26.67 16.11 5.06
CA SER A 504 -27.39 15.37 6.09
C SER A 504 -26.50 14.28 6.65
N ARG A 505 -26.32 14.28 7.97
CA ARG A 505 -25.61 13.21 8.68
C ARG A 505 -26.52 12.00 8.82
N ARG A 506 -26.13 10.87 8.23
CA ARG A 506 -26.91 9.62 8.31
C ARG A 506 -26.10 8.48 8.92
N VAL A 507 -26.69 7.82 9.91
CA VAL A 507 -26.16 6.56 10.43
C VAL A 507 -26.42 5.47 9.39
N VAL A 508 -25.41 4.63 9.15
CA VAL A 508 -25.49 3.55 8.17
C VAL A 508 -25.25 2.20 8.83
N GLU A 509 -25.92 1.18 8.30
CA GLU A 509 -25.60 -0.21 8.58
C GLU A 509 -24.76 -0.75 7.44
N THR A 510 -23.55 -1.23 7.75
CA THR A 510 -22.59 -1.69 6.74
C THR A 510 -22.59 -3.21 6.61
N GLY A 511 -22.32 -3.69 5.39
CA GLY A 511 -22.24 -5.10 5.04
C GLY A 511 -20.84 -5.51 4.61
N MET A 512 -20.74 -6.09 3.40
CA MET A 512 -19.46 -6.49 2.80
C MET A 512 -18.47 -5.33 2.70
N ARG A 513 -17.20 -5.62 3.00
CA ARG A 513 -16.08 -4.68 2.84
C ARG A 513 -15.10 -5.19 1.80
N ASP A 514 -15.02 -4.49 0.67
CA ASP A 514 -14.00 -4.69 -0.34
C ASP A 514 -12.84 -3.70 -0.11
N HIS A 515 -11.79 -3.74 -0.92
CA HIS A 515 -10.62 -2.87 -0.83
C HIS A 515 -10.96 -1.37 -0.98
N ARG A 516 -11.91 -0.99 -1.83
CA ARG A 516 -12.31 0.42 -2.06
C ARG A 516 -13.70 0.79 -1.57
N TRP A 517 -14.58 -0.20 -1.49
CA TRP A 517 -16.02 0.00 -1.31
C TRP A 517 -16.50 -0.69 -0.05
N VAL A 518 -17.51 -0.11 0.58
CA VAL A 518 -18.27 -0.74 1.66
C VAL A 518 -19.72 -0.79 1.24
N GLU A 519 -20.30 -1.98 1.34
CA GLU A 519 -21.72 -2.18 1.16
C GLU A 519 -22.49 -1.50 2.29
N VAL A 520 -23.58 -0.82 1.94
CA VAL A 520 -24.51 -0.21 2.88
C VAL A 520 -25.85 -0.92 2.77
N LEU A 521 -26.25 -1.56 3.86
CA LEU A 521 -27.51 -2.29 3.99
C LEU A 521 -28.68 -1.35 4.28
N SER A 522 -28.43 -0.27 5.03
CA SER A 522 -29.43 0.75 5.35
C SER A 522 -28.80 2.12 5.64
N GLY A 523 -29.57 3.20 5.46
CA GLY A 523 -29.18 4.60 5.76
C GLY A 523 -28.99 5.50 4.54
N VAL A 524 -28.75 4.93 3.35
CA VAL A 524 -28.67 5.66 2.07
C VAL A 524 -29.45 4.95 0.98
N GLN A 525 -29.76 5.69 -0.08
CA GLN A 525 -30.50 5.23 -1.25
C GLN A 525 -29.64 5.33 -2.52
N ALA A 526 -29.95 4.51 -3.53
CA ALA A 526 -29.29 4.59 -4.82
C ALA A 526 -29.54 5.96 -5.49
N GLY A 527 -28.50 6.55 -6.05
CA GLY A 527 -28.56 7.87 -6.69
C GLY A 527 -28.26 9.04 -5.75
N GLU A 528 -28.27 8.85 -4.43
CA GLU A 528 -27.80 9.85 -3.49
C GLU A 528 -26.28 10.08 -3.65
N ARG A 529 -25.80 11.26 -3.26
CA ARG A 529 -24.37 11.58 -3.24
C ARG A 529 -23.86 11.61 -1.81
N VAL A 530 -22.80 10.87 -1.53
CA VAL A 530 -22.11 10.88 -0.23
C VAL A 530 -20.76 11.55 -0.33
N VAL A 531 -20.35 12.24 0.72
CA VAL A 531 -19.03 12.86 0.80
C VAL A 531 -17.98 11.76 0.89
N SER A 532 -17.15 11.63 -0.15
CA SER A 532 -16.08 10.63 -0.28
C SER A 532 -14.72 11.16 0.15
N GLU A 533 -14.51 12.48 0.08
CA GLU A 533 -13.33 13.17 0.61
C GLU A 533 -13.77 14.43 1.35
N GLY A 534 -13.09 14.77 2.45
CA GLY A 534 -13.44 15.94 3.25
C GLY A 534 -14.60 15.71 4.24
N ALA A 535 -15.10 14.48 4.40
CA ALA A 535 -16.18 14.15 5.35
C ALA A 535 -15.88 14.57 6.81
N TYR A 536 -14.60 14.60 7.20
CA TYR A 536 -14.17 15.11 8.49
C TYR A 536 -14.47 16.60 8.69
N TYR A 537 -14.33 17.43 7.64
CA TYR A 537 -14.63 18.87 7.70
C TYR A 537 -16.14 19.12 7.83
N ILE A 538 -16.96 18.32 7.15
CA ILE A 538 -18.43 18.36 7.30
C ILE A 538 -18.83 18.00 8.73
N ARG A 539 -18.19 16.98 9.32
CA ARG A 539 -18.40 16.62 10.73
C ARG A 539 -18.05 17.77 11.68
N LEU A 540 -16.96 18.50 11.42
CA LEU A 540 -16.58 19.66 12.23
C LEU A 540 -17.59 20.81 12.09
N ALA A 541 -18.06 21.09 10.86
CA ALA A 541 -19.10 22.09 10.63
C ALA A 541 -20.39 21.74 11.39
N ALA A 542 -20.77 20.46 11.42
CA ALA A 542 -21.92 19.96 12.19
C ALA A 542 -21.77 20.17 13.70
N ALA A 543 -20.54 20.09 14.23
CA ALA A 543 -20.26 20.27 15.66
C ALA A 543 -20.12 21.75 16.07
N GLY A 544 -19.81 22.65 15.13
CA GLY A 544 -19.58 24.07 15.36
C GLY A 544 -20.83 24.95 15.27
N GLY A 545 -22.02 24.36 15.06
CA GLY A 545 -23.27 25.05 14.73
C GLY A 545 -23.87 26.00 15.77
N ASP A 546 -23.17 26.29 16.87
CA ASP A 546 -23.57 27.31 17.86
C ASP A 546 -22.64 28.55 17.89
N ASP A 547 -21.49 28.57 17.19
CA ASP A 547 -20.47 29.60 17.47
C ASP A 547 -19.64 30.12 16.27
N LEU A 548 -20.03 29.84 15.03
CA LEU A 548 -19.42 30.46 13.84
C LEU A 548 -20.45 31.34 13.13
N GLY A 549 -20.45 32.60 13.56
CA GLY A 549 -21.43 33.62 13.23
C GLY A 549 -21.63 33.90 11.75
N HIS A 550 -22.87 34.32 11.47
CA HIS A 550 -23.31 34.99 10.26
C HIS A 550 -22.29 36.02 9.76
N GLY A 551 -21.63 35.68 8.67
CA GLY A 551 -20.76 36.57 7.90
C GLY A 551 -21.36 36.85 6.53
N HIS A 552 -22.59 37.38 6.47
CA HIS A 552 -23.06 38.06 5.26
C HIS A 552 -22.46 39.47 5.25
N ALA A 553 -21.55 39.73 4.31
CA ALA A 553 -21.17 41.09 3.94
C ALA A 553 -21.69 41.35 2.52
N HIS A 554 -22.59 42.34 2.42
CA HIS A 554 -23.24 42.85 1.22
C HIS A 554 -22.27 43.46 0.20
#